data_AF-A0A6J7TMA9-F1
#
_entry.id   AF-A0A6J7TMA9-F1
#
_cell.length_a   1.000
_cell.length_b   1.000
_cell.length_c   1.000
_cell.angle_alpha   90.00
_cell.angle_beta   90.00
_cell.angle_gamma   90.00
#
_symmetry.space_group_name_H-M   'P 1'
#
loop_
_entity.id
_entity.type
_entity.pdbx_description
1 polymer ?
#
loop_
_entity_poly.entity_id
_entity_poly.type
_entity_poly.pdbx_seq_one_letter_code
_entity_poly.pdbx_strand_id
1 'polypeptide(L)'
;MLAKGNRSNLVTQACKDNGGFYLGSIGGPAARLAKDNITKVEVLDFPEMGMEAVWKIEVKDFPAFVVVDDKGNDFFAETLRPVALNIPVGPPT
;
A
#
# COMPACT_ATOMS: atom_id res chain seq x y z
N MET A 1 1.12 8.28 1.36
CA MET A 1 1.36 6.99 2.03
C MET A 1 2.09 6.05 1.08
N LEU A 2 2.96 5.18 1.57
CA LEU A 2 3.68 4.16 0.77
C LEU A 2 3.56 2.80 1.48
N ALA A 3 2.93 1.80 0.85
CA ALA A 3 2.80 0.44 1.40
C ALA A 3 2.54 -0.59 0.28
N LYS A 4 1.94 -1.74 0.61
CA LYS A 4 1.55 -2.78 -0.35
C LYS A 4 0.08 -3.14 -0.23
N GLY A 5 -0.51 -3.61 -1.33
CA GLY A 5 -1.89 -4.09 -1.38
C GLY A 5 -2.92 -2.99 -1.62
N ASN A 6 -4.16 -3.39 -1.86
CA ASN A 6 -5.31 -2.50 -2.01
C ASN A 6 -5.72 -1.87 -0.67
N ARG A 7 -6.52 -0.80 -0.73
CA ARG A 7 -7.01 -0.06 0.44
C ARG A 7 -8.53 -0.04 0.43
N SER A 8 -9.11 0.37 1.56
CA SER A 8 -10.55 0.63 1.64
C SER A 8 -10.90 1.96 0.98
N ASN A 9 -12.17 2.12 0.58
CA ASN A 9 -12.68 3.36 -0.01
C ASN A 9 -12.49 4.59 0.88
N LEU A 10 -12.39 4.40 2.21
CA LEU A 10 -12.10 5.49 3.16
C LEU A 10 -10.76 6.17 2.85
N VAL A 11 -9.76 5.39 2.42
CA VAL A 11 -8.43 5.92 2.05
C VAL A 11 -8.51 6.73 0.75
N THR A 12 -9.26 6.24 -0.23
CA THR A 12 -9.50 6.94 -1.50
C THR A 12 -10.19 8.27 -1.30
N GLN A 13 -11.22 8.29 -0.46
CA GLN A 13 -11.94 9.52 -0.12
C GLN A 13 -11.03 10.50 0.63
N ALA A 14 -10.27 10.02 1.63
CA ALA A 14 -9.33 10.87 2.36
C ALA A 14 -8.24 11.48 1.45
N CYS A 15 -7.72 10.73 0.47
CA CYS A 15 -6.77 11.23 -0.51
C CYS A 15 -7.38 12.34 -1.37
N LYS A 16 -8.61 12.15 -1.84
CA LYS A 16 -9.36 13.17 -2.60
C LYS A 16 -9.59 14.44 -1.80
N ASP A 17 -10.01 14.32 -0.54
CA ASP A 17 -10.38 15.47 0.28
C ASP A 17 -9.18 16.28 0.78
N ASN A 18 -7.99 15.66 0.88
CA ASN A 18 -6.80 16.27 1.47
C ASN A 18 -5.62 16.41 0.49
N GLY A 19 -5.80 16.14 -0.80
CA GLY A 19 -4.71 16.19 -1.79
C GLY A 19 -3.64 15.11 -1.57
N GLY A 20 -4.04 13.96 -1.01
CA GLY A 20 -3.15 12.86 -0.66
C GLY A 20 -2.92 11.87 -1.81
N PHE A 21 -1.87 11.06 -1.67
CA PHE A 21 -1.56 9.98 -2.60
C PHE A 21 -1.23 8.69 -1.84
N TYR A 22 -1.63 7.55 -2.40
CA TYR A 22 -1.16 6.24 -1.96
C TYR A 22 -0.28 5.62 -3.03
N LEU A 23 0.97 5.38 -2.66
CA LEU A 23 1.97 4.72 -3.46
C LEU A 23 2.04 3.23 -3.07
N GLY A 24 1.90 2.35 -4.07
CA GLY A 24 2.03 0.91 -3.91
C GLY A 24 3.44 0.45 -4.28
N SER A 25 4.19 -0.04 -3.30
CA SER A 25 5.45 -0.77 -3.53
C SER A 25 5.18 -2.25 -3.81
N ILE A 26 6.17 -2.93 -4.39
CA ILE A 26 6.12 -4.36 -4.65
C ILE A 26 6.30 -5.11 -3.33
N GLY A 27 5.30 -5.92 -2.95
CA GLY A 27 5.38 -6.79 -1.78
C GLY A 27 6.21 -8.04 -2.04
N GLY A 28 7.11 -8.39 -1.11
CA GLY A 28 7.93 -9.61 -1.19
C GLY A 28 9.45 -9.40 -1.30
N PRO A 29 9.99 -8.58 -2.22
CA PRO A 29 11.43 -8.49 -2.49
C PRO A 29 12.21 -7.64 -1.48
N ALA A 30 11.98 -7.82 -0.18
CA ALA A 30 12.55 -7.00 0.90
C ALA A 30 14.09 -6.99 0.91
N ALA A 31 14.74 -8.13 0.66
CA ALA A 31 16.19 -8.21 0.63
C ALA A 31 16.83 -7.36 -0.49
N ARG A 32 16.18 -7.29 -1.67
CA ARG A 32 16.64 -6.44 -2.78
C ARG A 32 16.41 -4.97 -2.46
N LEU A 33 15.24 -4.62 -1.94
CA LEU A 33 14.95 -3.24 -1.52
C LEU A 33 15.94 -2.75 -0.45
N ALA A 34 16.25 -3.58 0.54
CA ALA A 34 17.20 -3.24 1.59
C ALA A 34 18.63 -3.04 1.06
N LYS A 35 19.05 -3.88 0.10
CA LYS A 35 20.40 -3.80 -0.48
C LYS A 35 20.56 -2.63 -1.45
N ASP A 36 19.56 -2.39 -2.30
CA ASP A 36 19.71 -1.52 -3.46
C ASP A 36 19.10 -0.13 -3.24
N ASN A 37 18.07 -0.01 -2.38
CA ASN A 37 17.26 1.21 -2.29
C ASN A 37 17.28 1.92 -0.94
N ILE A 38 17.62 1.24 0.16
CA ILE A 38 17.66 1.83 1.50
C ILE A 38 19.10 2.21 1.83
N THR A 39 19.38 3.50 1.97
CA THR A 39 20.75 4.02 2.16
C THR A 39 21.07 4.36 3.61
N LYS A 40 20.06 4.62 4.44
CA LYS A 40 20.21 4.91 5.87
C LYS A 40 18.95 4.50 6.64
N VAL A 41 19.14 4.04 7.88
CA VAL A 41 18.07 3.68 8.82
C VAL A 41 18.42 4.23 10.21
N GLU A 42 17.53 5.04 10.80
CA GLU A 42 17.66 5.55 12.17
C GLU A 42 16.32 5.45 12.91
N VAL A 43 16.34 5.07 14.20
CA VAL A 43 15.16 5.15 15.06
C VAL A 43 14.91 6.61 15.37
N LEU A 44 13.70 7.08 15.09
CA LEU A 44 13.28 8.46 15.35
C LEU A 44 12.49 8.58 16.66
N ASP A 45 11.60 7.62 16.94
CA ASP A 45 10.73 7.65 18.13
C ASP A 45 10.26 6.22 18.52
N PHE A 46 9.82 6.06 19.77
CA PHE A 46 9.33 4.79 20.36
C PHE A 46 10.26 3.57 20.21
N PRO A 47 11.54 3.65 20.64
CA PRO A 47 12.52 2.56 20.48
C PRO A 47 12.12 1.25 21.16
N GLU A 48 11.31 1.31 22.21
CA GLU A 48 10.79 0.16 22.95
C GLU A 48 9.86 -0.74 22.12
N MET A 49 9.28 -0.22 21.03
CA MET A 49 8.40 -0.96 20.11
C MET A 49 9.19 -1.85 19.14
N GLY A 50 10.52 -1.88 19.22
CA GLY A 50 11.37 -2.74 18.41
C GLY A 50 11.21 -2.46 16.92
N MET A 51 10.79 -3.46 16.14
CA MET A 51 10.61 -3.30 14.69
C MET A 51 9.45 -2.35 14.32
N GLU A 52 8.51 -2.12 15.24
CA GLU A 52 7.35 -1.22 15.06
C GLU A 52 7.64 0.24 15.47
N ALA A 53 8.87 0.55 15.90
CA ALA A 53 9.28 1.91 16.19
C ALA A 53 9.11 2.85 14.99
N VAL A 54 9.11 4.17 15.23
CA VAL A 54 9.12 5.13 14.13
C VAL A 54 10.53 5.23 13.58
N TRP A 55 10.71 4.82 12.33
CA TRP A 55 12.00 4.86 11.65
C TRP A 55 12.05 6.03 10.67
N LYS A 56 13.18 6.74 10.67
CA LYS A 56 13.54 7.64 9.58
C LYS A 56 14.52 6.91 8.67
N ILE A 57 14.13 6.78 7.40
CA ILE A 57 14.93 6.11 6.38
C ILE A 57 15.23 7.06 5.24
N GLU A 58 16.41 6.89 4.65
CA GLU A 58 16.78 7.54 3.40
C GLU A 58 16.73 6.49 2.29
N VAL A 59 16.10 6.84 1.17
CA VAL A 59 15.90 5.93 0.04
C VAL A 59 16.36 6.53 -1.27
N LYS A 60 16.81 5.68 -2.18
CA LYS A 60 17.19 6.03 -3.55
C LYS A 60 16.53 5.07 -4.54
N ASP A 61 15.98 5.61 -5.62
CA ASP A 61 15.39 4.85 -6.73
C ASP A 61 14.33 3.82 -6.28
N PHE A 62 13.58 4.13 -5.22
CA PHE A 62 12.64 3.20 -4.60
C PHE A 62 11.38 3.02 -5.48
N PRO A 63 11.10 1.80 -5.98
CA PRO A 63 10.02 1.59 -6.95
C PRO A 63 8.65 1.63 -6.27
N ALA A 64 7.72 2.37 -6.88
CA ALA A 64 6.31 2.40 -6.49
C ALA A 64 5.40 2.81 -7.66
N PHE A 65 4.11 2.47 -7.53
CA PHE A 65 3.04 2.90 -8.43
C PHE A 65 2.12 3.89 -7.71
N VAL A 66 1.54 4.84 -8.43
CA VAL A 66 0.39 5.59 -7.91
C VAL A 66 -0.82 4.67 -7.92
N VAL A 67 -1.25 4.23 -6.74
CA VAL A 67 -2.41 3.33 -6.59
C VAL A 67 -3.67 4.14 -6.33
N VAL A 68 -3.58 5.17 -5.48
CA VAL A 68 -4.67 6.15 -5.27
C VAL A 68 -4.13 7.54 -5.51
N ASP A 69 -4.89 8.35 -6.25
CA ASP A 69 -4.59 9.75 -6.49
C ASP A 69 -5.46 10.71 -5.65
N ASP A 70 -5.16 12.00 -5.78
CA ASP A 70 -5.85 13.12 -5.16
C ASP A 70 -7.21 13.47 -5.80
N LYS A 71 -7.68 12.69 -6.77
CA LYS A 71 -8.94 12.92 -7.49
C LYS A 71 -10.01 11.89 -7.13
N GLY A 72 -9.64 10.88 -6.32
CA GLY A 72 -10.49 9.79 -5.91
C GLY A 72 -10.44 8.57 -6.83
N ASN A 73 -9.39 8.45 -7.65
CA ASN A 73 -9.16 7.28 -8.47
C ASN A 73 -8.42 6.20 -7.66
N ASP A 74 -8.76 4.93 -7.88
CA ASP A 74 -8.09 3.77 -7.30
C ASP A 74 -7.80 2.73 -8.40
N PHE A 75 -6.53 2.37 -8.54
CA PHE A 75 -6.03 1.38 -9.50
C PHE A 75 -6.78 0.03 -9.43
N PHE A 76 -7.25 -0.38 -8.25
CA PHE A 76 -7.88 -1.68 -8.05
C PHE A 76 -9.42 -1.67 -8.14
N ALA A 77 -10.04 -0.50 -8.37
CA ALA A 77 -11.50 -0.35 -8.34
C ALA A 77 -12.25 -1.24 -9.34
N GLU A 78 -11.62 -1.57 -10.47
CA GLU A 78 -12.24 -2.41 -11.50
C GLU A 78 -12.02 -3.90 -11.30
N THR A 79 -10.84 -4.28 -10.80
CA THR A 79 -10.38 -5.68 -10.75
C THR A 79 -10.78 -6.40 -9.47
N LEU A 80 -11.09 -5.66 -8.40
CA LEU A 80 -11.56 -6.23 -7.13
C LEU A 80 -13.08 -6.39 -7.05
N ARG A 81 -13.82 -6.08 -8.11
CA ARG A 81 -15.27 -6.32 -8.14
C ARG A 81 -15.54 -7.84 -8.13
N PRO A 82 -16.36 -8.36 -7.20
CA PRO A 82 -16.71 -9.78 -7.19
C PRO A 82 -17.38 -10.15 -8.51
N VAL A 83 -16.84 -11.15 -9.21
CA VAL A 83 -17.41 -11.66 -10.47
C VAL A 83 -18.70 -12.47 -10.20
N ALA A 84 -18.83 -13.00 -8.98
CA ALA A 84 -20.06 -13.61 -8.47
C ALA A 84 -20.24 -13.22 -7.01
N LEU A 85 -21.45 -12.76 -6.65
CA LEU A 85 -21.81 -12.44 -5.27
C LEU A 85 -22.32 -13.67 -4.51
N ASN A 86 -22.79 -14.68 -5.25
CA ASN A 86 -23.26 -15.95 -4.71
C ASN A 86 -22.57 -17.09 -5.46
N ILE A 87 -21.91 -17.99 -4.73
CA ILE A 87 -21.49 -19.29 -5.26
C ILE A 87 -22.68 -20.22 -5.02
N PRO A 88 -23.35 -20.74 -6.06
CA PRO A 88 -24.43 -21.69 -5.87
C PRO A 88 -23.87 -22.92 -5.14
N VAL A 89 -24.40 -23.17 -3.93
CA VAL A 89 -24.12 -24.37 -3.15
C VAL A 89 -25.23 -25.37 -3.42
N GLY A 90 -24.99 -26.27 -4.36
CA GLY A 90 -25.91 -27.37 -4.69
C GLY A 90 -26.02 -27.64 -6.18
N PRO A 91 -26.49 -28.85 -6.58
CA PRO A 91 -26.74 -29.16 -7.97
C PRO A 91 -27.84 -28.24 -8.55
N PRO A 92 -27.77 -27.90 -9.85
CA PRO A 92 -28.86 -27.19 -10.52
C PRO A 92 -30.11 -28.08 -10.47
N THR A 93 -31.18 -27.58 -9.84
CA THR A 93 -32.53 -28.17 -9.93
C THR A 93 -33.10 -27.98 -11.31
#